data_AF-A0A932H7T6-F1
#
_entry.id   AF-A0A932H7T6-F1
#
_cell.length_a   1.000
_cell.length_b   1.000
_cell.length_c   1.000
_cell.angle_alpha   90.00
_cell.angle_beta   90.00
_cell.angle_gamma   90.00
#
_symmetry.space_group_name_H-M   'P 1'
#
loop_
_entity.id
_entity.type
_entity.pdbx_description
1 polymer ?
#
loop_
_entity_poly.entity_id
_entity_poly.type
_entity_poly.pdbx_seq_one_letter_code
_entity_poly.pdbx_strand_id
1 'polypeptide(L)' 'MIKIKKILVPTDLREQSLAGIKYAISLAREHGAEVLVLHVVDEEATTTLH' A
#
# COMPACT_ATOMS: atom_id res chain seq x y z
N MET A 1 24.38 -7.19 -0.15
CA MET A 1 23.02 -7.33 -0.74
C MET A 1 22.02 -6.68 0.21
N ILE A 2 21.10 -5.85 -0.30
CA ILE A 2 20.06 -5.22 0.51
C ILE A 2 18.97 -6.26 0.82
N LYS A 3 18.53 -6.35 2.08
CA LYS A 3 17.46 -7.24 2.51
C LYS A 3 16.22 -6.41 2.85
N ILE A 4 15.25 -6.42 1.94
CA ILE A 4 13.94 -5.79 2.16
C ILE A 4 13.08 -6.76 2.97
N LYS A 5 12.52 -6.28 4.09
CA LYS A 5 11.65 -7.10 4.96
C LYS A 5 10.18 -6.66 4.93
N LYS A 6 9.93 -5.37 4.70
CA LYS A 6 8.60 -4.77 4.62
C LYS A 6 8.59 -3.67 3.57
N ILE A 7 7.47 -3.54 2.87
CA ILE A 7 7.21 -2.53 1.84
C ILE A 7 5.90 -1.83 2.19
N LEU A 8 5.95 -0.52 2.46
CA LEU A 8 4.76 0.31 2.65
C LEU A 8 4.30 0.86 1.30
N VAL A 9 3.03 0.67 0.96
CA VAL A 9 2.43 1.13 -0.29
C VAL A 9 1.28 2.10 0.02
N PRO A 10 1.52 3.42 -0.07
CA PRO A 10 0.43 4.38 0.01
C PRO A 10 -0.45 4.27 -1.24
N THR A 11 -1.76 4.38 -1.05
CA THR A 11 -2.75 4.35 -2.13
C THR A 11 -3.90 5.30 -1.83
N ASP A 12 -4.42 5.93 -2.87
CA ASP A 12 -5.68 6.69 -2.88
C ASP A 12 -6.86 5.84 -3.38
N LEU A 13 -6.66 4.52 -3.55
CA LEU A 13 -7.63 3.54 -4.05
C LEU A 13 -8.14 3.79 -5.47
N ARG A 14 -7.49 4.68 -6.23
CA ARG A 14 -7.80 4.87 -7.66
C ARG A 14 -7.06 3.86 -8.52
N GLU A 15 -7.59 3.64 -9.73
CA GLU A 15 -7.04 2.66 -10.68
C GLU A 15 -5.54 2.89 -10.97
N GLN A 16 -5.12 4.15 -11.03
CA GLN A 16 -3.73 4.54 -11.30
C GLN A 16 -2.77 4.02 -10.22
N SER A 17 -3.23 3.95 -8.96
CA SER A 17 -2.44 3.48 -7.83
C SER A 17 -2.28 1.96 -7.80
N LEU A 18 -3.08 1.20 -8.55
CA LEU A 18 -2.98 -0.26 -8.63
C LEU A 18 -1.65 -0.74 -9.24
N ALA A 19 -1.05 0.05 -10.13
CA ALA A 19 0.25 -0.27 -10.72
C ALA A 19 1.35 -0.34 -9.64
N GLY A 20 1.35 0.60 -8.70
CA GLY A 20 2.29 0.62 -7.58
C GLY A 20 2.12 -0.58 -6.64
N ILE A 21 0.87 -0.96 -6.35
CA ILE A 21 0.56 -2.14 -5.53
C ILE A 21 1.07 -3.43 -6.21
N LYS A 22 0.82 -3.60 -7.51
CA LYS A 22 1.30 -4.76 -8.28
C LYS A 22 2.82 -4.87 -8.25
N TYR A 23 3.51 -3.74 -8.41
CA TYR A 23 4.97 -3.70 -8.33
C TYR A 23 5.49 -4.08 -6.94
N ALA A 24 4.91 -3.52 -5.88
CA ALA A 24 5.28 -3.85 -4.51
C ALA A 24 5.10 -5.34 -4.18
N ILE A 25 4.03 -5.98 -4.69
CA ILE A 25 3.82 -7.42 -4.55
C ILE A 25 4.92 -8.21 -5.26
N SER A 26 5.30 -7.82 -6.48
CA SER A 26 6.38 -8.49 -7.22
C SER A 26 7.70 -8.40 -6.45
N LEU A 27 8.05 -7.21 -5.97
CA LEU A 27 9.27 -6.97 -5.20
C LEU A 27 9.26 -7.74 -3.87
N ALA A 28 8.12 -7.78 -3.19
CA ALA A 28 7.96 -8.54 -1.96
C ALA A 28 8.18 -10.04 -2.15
N ARG A 29 7.68 -10.62 -3.26
CA ARG A 29 7.90 -12.04 -3.58
C ARG A 29 9.38 -12.36 -3.80
N GLU A 30 10.10 -11.48 -4.49
CA GLU A 30 11.54 -11.64 -4.73
C GLU A 30 12.34 -11.63 -3.41
N HIS A 31 11.94 -10.78 -2.46
CA HIS A 31 12.66 -10.61 -1.20
C HIS A 31 12.11 -11.42 -0.01
N GLY A 32 10.98 -12.11 -0.17
CA GLY A 32 10.24 -12.71 0.95
C GLY A 32 9.78 -11.66 1.96
N ALA A 33 9.39 -10.48 1.48
CA ALA A 33 9.00 -9.34 2.31
C ALA A 33 7.48 -9.25 2.50
N GLU A 34 7.05 -8.52 3.53
CA GLU A 34 5.66 -8.16 3.77
C GLU A 34 5.27 -6.91 2.96
N VAL A 35 4.03 -6.86 2.46
CA VAL A 35 3.45 -5.65 1.85
C VAL A 35 2.40 -5.09 2.80
N LEU A 36 2.58 -3.84 3.21
CA LEU A 36 1.61 -3.08 4.00
C LEU A 36 0.99 -2.00 3.11
N VAL A 37 -0.32 -2.08 2.88
CA VAL A 37 -1.05 -1.08 2.12
C VAL A 37 -1.59 -0.01 3.07
N LEU A 38 -1.36 1.26 2.75
CA LEU A 38 -1.82 2.41 3.53
C LEU A 38 -2.75 3.26 2.68
N HIS A 39 -3.98 3.46 3.15
CA HIS A 39 -4.88 4.46 2.63
C HIS A 39 -5.12 5.52 3.70
N VAL A 40 -4.94 6.79 3.34
CA VAL A 40 -5.23 7.93 4.21
C VAL A 40 -6.62 8.43 3.84
N VAL A 41 -7.50 8.53 4.83
CA VAL A 41 -8.85 9.09 4.69
C VAL A 41 -8.85 10.51 5.24
N ASP A 42 -9.60 11.40 4.60
CA ASP A 42 -9.85 12.74 5.14
C ASP A 42 -10.78 12.66 6.37
N GLU A 43 -10.62 13.57 7.33
CA GLU A 43 -11.44 13.59 8.57
C GLU A 43 -12.95 13.64 8.28
N GLU A 44 -13.34 14.31 7.19
CA GLU A 44 -14.73 14.40 6.73
C GLU A 44 -15.32 13.05 6.28
N ALA A 45 -14.48 12.14 5.75
CA ALA A 45 -14.92 10.83 5.27
C ALA A 45 -15.38 9.89 6.40
N THR A 46 -15.08 10.25 7.66
CA THR A 46 -15.43 9.48 8.87
C THR A 46 -16.68 9.98 9.60
N THR A 47 -17.34 11.06 9.15
CA THR A 47 -18.37 11.77 9.94
C THR A 47 -19.80 11.18 9.86
N THR A 48 -20.08 10.13 9.08
CA THR A 48 -21.44 9.55 8.98
C THR A 48 -21.72 8.42 10.00
N LEU A 49 -21.25 8.58 11.24
CA LEU A 49 -21.65 7.77 12.39
C LEU A 49 -22.09 8.68 13.55
N HIS A 50 -23.10 9.51 13.31
CA HIS A 50 -23.96 10.10 14.33
C HIS A 50 -25.41 10.06 13.86
#